data_AF-A0A7Y6QUM6-F1
#
_entry.id   AF-A0A7Y6QUM6-F1
#
_cell.length_a   1.000
_cell.length_b   1.000
_cell.length_c   1.000
_cell.angle_alpha   90.00
_cell.angle_beta   90.00
_cell.angle_gamma   90.00
#
_symmetry.space_group_name_H-M   'P 1'
#
loop_
_entity.id
_entity.type
_entity.pdbx_description
1 polymer ?
#
loop_
_entity_poly.entity_id
_entity_poly.type
_entity_poly.pdbx_seq_one_letter_code
_entity_poly.pdbx_strand_id
1 'polypeptide(L)'
;MTLLTIEDIKQGLDLEFLPLEPLLNGFRLIAGGVSESEIEIAENNIKEGFPNDFKDMLKKFNFGNLTIGPIAFCNNGNYLKELIELNISNSWWGEGFRPPNLLLIANSDPYGILLNVKNNNVLALDPELGWKSAKLIAKDFEKYIRGIGTIMLRRSNSDKTNLAKEVLIDVGSNDSAYWLNLSK
;
A
#
# COMPACT_ATOMS: atom_id res chain seq x y z
N MET A 1 -9.25 16.04 -11.08
CA MET A 1 -8.37 15.05 -10.44
C MET A 1 -8.50 15.29 -8.95
N THR A 2 -9.13 14.35 -8.25
CA THR A 2 -9.45 14.41 -6.82
C THR A 2 -8.26 13.96 -5.98
N LEU A 3 -7.39 13.11 -6.52
CA LEU A 3 -6.19 12.62 -5.81
C LEU A 3 -5.26 13.75 -5.36
N LEU A 4 -5.05 13.82 -4.04
CA LEU A 4 -3.99 14.62 -3.45
C LEU A 4 -2.62 14.20 -4.00
N THR A 5 -1.69 15.14 -4.05
CA THR A 5 -0.29 14.80 -4.31
C THR A 5 0.32 14.07 -3.11
N ILE A 6 1.42 13.37 -3.32
CA ILE A 6 2.16 12.74 -2.22
C ILE A 6 2.59 13.77 -1.17
N GLU A 7 2.93 14.99 -1.58
CA GLU A 7 3.32 16.06 -0.67
C GLU A 7 2.13 16.57 0.15
N ASP A 8 0.97 16.78 -0.48
CA ASP A 8 -0.25 17.17 0.26
C ASP A 8 -0.66 16.09 1.27
N ILE A 9 -0.51 14.80 0.90
CA ILE A 9 -0.79 13.69 1.81
C ILE A 9 0.17 13.70 2.99
N LYS A 10 1.47 13.84 2.72
CA LYS A 10 2.48 13.94 3.78
C LYS A 10 2.13 15.08 4.74
N GLN A 11 1.83 16.28 4.22
CA GLN A 11 1.49 17.44 5.05
C GLN A 11 0.19 17.24 5.83
N GLY A 12 -0.84 16.67 5.21
CA GLY A 12 -2.10 16.36 5.89
C GLY A 12 -1.92 15.35 7.03
N LEU A 13 -1.17 14.27 6.79
CA LEU A 13 -0.84 13.28 7.82
C LEU A 13 0.04 13.89 8.93
N ASP A 14 0.98 14.77 8.60
CA ASP A 14 1.75 15.51 9.59
C ASP A 14 0.84 16.38 10.48
N LEU A 15 -0.11 17.10 9.90
CA LEU A 15 -1.05 17.94 10.67
C LEU A 15 -1.95 17.11 11.60
N GLU A 16 -2.40 15.93 11.16
CA GLU A 16 -3.30 15.08 11.93
C GLU A 16 -2.57 14.30 13.03
N PHE A 17 -1.37 13.77 12.75
CA PHE A 17 -0.72 12.78 13.62
C PHE A 17 0.52 13.27 14.36
N LEU A 18 1.23 14.30 13.89
CA LEU A 18 2.43 14.80 14.59
C LEU A 18 2.11 15.25 16.04
N PRO A 19 0.98 15.93 16.33
CA PRO A 19 0.63 16.31 17.69
C PRO A 19 0.36 15.13 18.63
N LEU A 20 0.15 13.93 18.08
CA LEU A 20 -0.14 12.70 18.83
C LEU A 20 1.11 11.88 19.14
N GLU A 21 2.27 12.25 18.60
CA GLU A 21 3.53 11.58 18.90
C GLU A 21 4.07 12.00 20.28
N PRO A 22 4.70 11.09 21.05
CA PRO A 22 5.03 9.70 20.71
C PRO A 22 3.94 8.67 21.06
N LEU A 23 2.75 9.10 21.50
CA LEU A 23 1.67 8.21 21.93
C LEU A 23 1.12 7.37 20.76
N LEU A 24 1.01 7.97 19.58
CA LEU A 24 0.57 7.32 18.35
C LEU A 24 1.59 7.57 17.23
N ASN A 25 2.38 6.56 16.89
CA ASN A 25 3.42 6.63 15.85
C ASN A 25 3.03 5.81 14.62
N GLY A 26 3.68 6.07 13.49
CA GLY A 26 3.54 5.25 12.29
C GLY A 26 2.45 5.69 11.32
N PHE A 27 1.78 6.82 11.56
CA PHE A 27 0.67 7.29 10.72
C PHE A 27 1.06 8.43 9.77
N ARG A 28 2.38 8.66 9.59
CA ARG A 28 2.93 9.75 8.78
C ARG A 28 3.91 9.23 7.75
N LEU A 29 3.99 9.93 6.61
CA LEU A 29 5.02 9.69 5.59
C LEU A 29 6.34 10.36 6.01
N ILE A 30 7.15 9.63 6.77
CA ILE A 30 8.45 10.10 7.27
C ILE A 30 9.53 9.83 6.22
N ALA A 31 10.40 10.81 5.96
CA ALA A 31 11.56 10.63 5.09
C ALA A 31 12.59 9.68 5.71
N GLY A 32 13.46 9.08 4.91
CA GLY A 32 14.44 8.10 5.38
C GLY A 32 14.06 6.68 4.98
N GLY A 33 13.76 6.53 3.69
CA GLY A 33 13.56 5.24 3.06
C GLY A 33 14.86 4.42 2.96
N VAL A 34 14.79 3.32 2.21
CA VAL A 34 15.88 2.36 2.05
C VAL A 34 16.80 2.73 0.89
N SER A 35 18.03 2.24 0.90
CA SER A 35 18.99 2.40 -0.20
C SER A 35 18.69 1.48 -1.38
N GLU A 36 19.21 1.81 -2.57
CA GLU A 36 19.09 0.93 -3.76
C GLU A 36 19.73 -0.45 -3.50
N SER A 37 20.85 -0.52 -2.78
CA SER A 37 21.49 -1.81 -2.42
C SER A 37 20.62 -2.69 -1.52
N GLU A 38 19.86 -2.09 -0.60
CA GLU A 38 18.93 -2.86 0.24
C GLU A 38 17.75 -3.39 -0.58
N ILE A 39 17.26 -2.59 -1.54
CA ILE A 39 16.23 -3.03 -2.49
C ILE A 39 16.74 -4.18 -3.35
N GLU A 40 17.95 -4.07 -3.93
CA GLU A 40 18.55 -5.14 -4.73
C GLU A 40 18.71 -6.44 -3.94
N ILE A 41 19.06 -6.35 -2.64
CA ILE A 41 19.11 -7.52 -1.75
C ILE A 41 17.71 -8.13 -1.62
N ALA A 42 16.66 -7.33 -1.41
CA ALA A 42 15.29 -7.82 -1.29
C ALA A 42 14.80 -8.48 -2.59
N GLU A 43 15.00 -7.84 -3.76
CA GLU A 43 14.70 -8.38 -5.08
C GLU A 43 15.40 -9.73 -5.30
N ASN A 44 16.68 -9.83 -4.93
CA ASN A 44 17.46 -11.06 -5.04
C ASN A 44 17.00 -12.18 -4.10
N ASN A 45 16.48 -11.84 -2.91
CA ASN A 45 15.91 -12.84 -2.00
C ASN A 45 14.56 -13.35 -2.52
N ILE A 46 13.69 -12.43 -2.96
CA ILE A 46 12.32 -12.72 -3.42
C ILE A 46 12.33 -13.33 -4.84
N LYS A 47 13.41 -13.14 -5.59
CA LYS A 47 13.58 -13.53 -7.01
C LYS A 47 12.63 -12.80 -7.96
N GLU A 48 12.34 -11.54 -7.65
CA GLU A 48 11.46 -10.66 -8.44
C GLU A 48 12.03 -9.24 -8.45
N GLY A 49 12.07 -8.60 -9.62
CA GLY A 49 12.44 -7.19 -9.72
C GLY A 49 11.25 -6.28 -9.38
N PHE A 50 11.50 -5.17 -8.72
CA PHE A 50 10.49 -4.22 -8.28
C PHE A 50 10.25 -3.11 -9.32
N PRO A 51 8.99 -2.69 -9.53
CA PRO A 51 8.68 -1.53 -10.36
C PRO A 51 9.35 -0.24 -9.86
N ASN A 52 9.73 0.64 -10.78
CA ASN A 52 10.47 1.85 -10.44
C ASN A 52 9.73 2.79 -9.48
N ASP A 53 8.41 2.97 -9.64
CA ASP A 53 7.61 3.80 -8.76
C ASP A 53 7.53 3.23 -7.34
N PHE A 54 7.45 1.92 -7.19
CA PHE A 54 7.54 1.25 -5.90
C PHE A 54 8.91 1.50 -5.27
N LYS A 55 10.00 1.31 -6.02
CA LYS A 55 11.37 1.60 -5.54
C LYS A 55 11.56 3.06 -5.14
N ASP A 56 11.04 3.99 -5.93
CA ASP A 56 11.17 5.42 -5.67
C ASP A 56 10.42 5.83 -4.39
N MET A 57 9.24 5.26 -4.14
CA MET A 57 8.53 5.45 -2.88
C MET A 57 9.31 4.86 -1.70
N LEU A 58 9.88 3.66 -1.85
CA LEU A 58 10.68 3.00 -0.82
C LEU A 58 11.96 3.74 -0.47
N LYS A 59 12.60 4.39 -1.45
CA LYS A 59 13.77 5.25 -1.22
C LYS A 59 13.39 6.56 -0.54
N LYS A 60 12.22 7.10 -0.87
CA LYS A 60 11.76 8.40 -0.37
C LYS A 60 11.25 8.35 1.07
N PHE A 61 10.49 7.31 1.42
CA PHE A 61 9.79 7.24 2.71
C PHE A 61 10.10 5.97 3.49
N ASN A 62 10.06 6.08 4.82
CA ASN A 62 10.19 4.95 5.71
C ASN A 62 8.86 4.19 5.83
N PHE A 63 8.80 3.01 5.24
CA PHE A 63 7.64 2.10 5.34
C PHE A 63 7.69 1.17 6.56
N GLY A 64 8.79 1.16 7.33
CA GLY A 64 9.03 0.22 8.43
C GLY A 64 8.05 0.31 9.59
N ASN A 65 7.32 1.42 9.72
CA ASN A 65 6.25 1.57 10.71
C ASN A 65 4.99 2.21 10.12
N LEU A 66 4.84 2.22 8.79
CA LEU A 66 3.80 3.02 8.14
C LEU A 66 2.44 2.32 8.14
N THR A 67 1.41 3.05 8.57
CA THR A 67 -0.01 2.74 8.42
C THR A 67 -0.74 3.96 7.88
N ILE A 68 -1.58 3.78 6.87
CA ILE A 68 -2.46 4.84 6.33
C ILE A 68 -3.89 4.32 6.34
N GLY A 69 -4.75 4.92 7.18
CA GLY A 69 -6.09 4.38 7.42
C GLY A 69 -6.00 2.93 7.96
N PRO A 70 -6.75 1.97 7.38
CA PRO A 70 -6.68 0.56 7.75
C PRO A 70 -5.59 -0.24 7.00
N ILE A 71 -4.67 0.42 6.28
CA ILE A 71 -3.61 -0.26 5.51
C ILE A 71 -2.31 -0.18 6.30
N ALA A 72 -1.83 -1.32 6.80
CA ALA A 72 -0.56 -1.46 7.50
C ALA A 72 0.50 -2.05 6.57
N PHE A 73 1.60 -1.32 6.38
CA PHE A 73 2.74 -1.79 5.58
C PHE A 73 3.74 -2.57 6.44
N CYS A 74 4.07 -2.04 7.61
CA CYS A 74 4.94 -2.67 8.59
C CYS A 74 4.78 -2.00 9.95
N ASN A 75 5.17 -2.70 11.02
CA ASN A 75 5.14 -2.20 12.39
C ASN A 75 6.40 -2.58 13.22
N ASN A 76 7.43 -3.13 12.58
CA ASN A 76 8.64 -3.64 13.25
C ASN A 76 9.92 -2.84 12.91
N GLY A 77 9.78 -1.76 12.15
CA GLY A 77 10.87 -0.87 11.75
C GLY A 77 11.66 -1.30 10.50
N ASN A 78 11.42 -2.49 9.94
CA ASN A 78 12.14 -2.97 8.75
C ASN A 78 11.20 -3.54 7.69
N TYR A 79 10.73 -2.67 6.80
CA TYR A 79 9.79 -3.06 5.76
C TYR A 79 10.34 -4.07 4.75
N LEU A 80 11.61 -3.97 4.33
CA LEU A 80 12.16 -4.91 3.36
C LEU A 80 12.28 -6.32 3.96
N LYS A 81 12.62 -6.43 5.24
CA LYS A 81 12.62 -7.72 5.93
C LYS A 81 11.21 -8.31 6.01
N GLU A 82 10.22 -7.52 6.41
CA GLU A 82 8.81 -7.92 6.42
C GLU A 82 8.35 -8.36 5.03
N LEU A 83 8.70 -7.60 3.99
CA LEU A 83 8.35 -7.91 2.60
C LEU A 83 8.94 -9.24 2.13
N ILE A 84 10.19 -9.55 2.51
CA ILE A 84 10.83 -10.83 2.23
C ILE A 84 10.08 -11.96 2.97
N GLU A 85 9.82 -11.81 4.26
CA GLU A 85 9.12 -12.82 5.07
C GLU A 85 7.71 -13.10 4.53
N LEU A 86 6.98 -12.05 4.17
CA LEU A 86 5.65 -12.14 3.53
C LEU A 86 5.67 -12.91 2.21
N ASN A 87 6.78 -12.92 1.47
CA ASN A 87 6.83 -13.47 0.11
C ASN A 87 7.73 -14.70 -0.05
N ILE A 88 8.34 -15.18 1.03
CA ILE A 88 9.13 -16.42 1.08
C ILE A 88 8.55 -17.39 2.10
N SER A 89 8.20 -16.91 3.30
CA SER A 89 7.83 -17.75 4.42
C SER A 89 6.31 -17.84 4.61
N ASN A 90 5.58 -16.77 4.29
CA ASN A 90 4.13 -16.71 4.52
C ASN A 90 3.34 -17.27 3.33
N SER A 91 2.56 -18.32 3.55
CA SER A 91 1.80 -19.00 2.48
C SER A 91 0.48 -18.31 2.12
N TRP A 92 0.48 -16.99 1.89
CA TRP A 92 -0.74 -16.24 1.49
C TRP A 92 -1.29 -16.70 0.13
N TRP A 93 -0.48 -17.40 -0.66
CA TRP A 93 -0.87 -18.00 -1.93
C TRP A 93 -1.58 -19.37 -1.80
N GLY A 94 -1.65 -19.92 -0.59
CA GLY A 94 -2.19 -21.26 -0.33
C GLY A 94 -1.15 -22.36 -0.58
N GLU A 95 -1.60 -23.51 -1.10
CA GLU A 95 -0.72 -24.64 -1.37
C GLU A 95 0.19 -24.42 -2.59
N GLY A 96 1.40 -24.99 -2.52
CA GLY A 96 2.38 -24.96 -3.61
C GLY A 96 3.27 -23.72 -3.58
N PHE A 97 3.60 -23.22 -4.77
CA PHE A 97 4.53 -22.11 -4.94
C PHE A 97 3.81 -20.77 -5.06
N ARG A 98 4.43 -19.70 -4.54
CA ARG A 98 3.97 -18.33 -4.73
C ARG A 98 3.78 -18.04 -6.23
N PRO A 99 2.65 -17.46 -6.65
CA PRO A 99 2.45 -17.09 -8.05
C PRO A 99 3.51 -16.07 -8.48
N PRO A 100 4.13 -16.24 -9.65
CA PRO A 100 5.17 -15.35 -10.11
C PRO A 100 4.62 -13.95 -10.33
N ASN A 101 5.48 -12.95 -10.14
CA ASN A 101 5.20 -11.53 -10.24
C ASN A 101 4.23 -10.95 -9.19
N LEU A 102 3.68 -11.71 -8.25
CA LEU A 102 2.77 -11.18 -7.22
C LEU A 102 3.46 -11.14 -5.85
N LEU A 103 3.52 -9.95 -5.26
CA LEU A 103 4.07 -9.71 -3.92
C LEU A 103 2.99 -9.22 -2.97
N LEU A 104 2.85 -9.82 -1.80
CA LEU A 104 2.08 -9.22 -0.70
C LEU A 104 2.91 -8.09 -0.09
N ILE A 105 2.41 -6.85 -0.17
CA ILE A 105 3.16 -5.63 0.18
C ILE A 105 2.58 -4.88 1.38
N ALA A 106 1.33 -5.14 1.76
CA ALA A 106 0.68 -4.56 2.93
C ALA A 106 -0.52 -5.43 3.34
N ASN A 107 -0.98 -5.24 4.57
CA ASN A 107 -2.17 -5.88 5.10
C ASN A 107 -3.25 -4.84 5.43
N SER A 108 -4.50 -5.23 5.24
CA SER A 108 -5.70 -4.50 5.64
C SER A 108 -6.74 -5.53 6.08
N ASP A 109 -7.65 -5.20 6.97
CA ASP A 109 -8.74 -6.11 7.33
C ASP A 109 -9.96 -5.79 6.44
N PRO A 110 -10.46 -6.71 5.58
CA PRO A 110 -10.09 -8.13 5.44
C PRO A 110 -9.06 -8.43 4.34
N TYR A 111 -8.52 -7.42 3.66
CA TYR A 111 -7.72 -7.60 2.43
C TYR A 111 -6.20 -7.65 2.62
N GLY A 112 -5.55 -8.63 2.00
CA GLY A 112 -4.14 -8.49 1.64
C GLY A 112 -3.95 -7.53 0.45
N ILE A 113 -2.86 -6.77 0.40
CA ILE A 113 -2.56 -5.88 -0.72
C ILE A 113 -1.42 -6.46 -1.53
N LEU A 114 -1.70 -6.84 -2.78
CA LEU A 114 -0.72 -7.40 -3.69
C LEU A 114 -0.18 -6.35 -4.66
N LEU A 115 1.10 -6.40 -4.97
CA LEU A 115 1.73 -5.72 -6.09
C LEU A 115 2.04 -6.73 -7.19
N ASN A 116 1.55 -6.47 -8.40
CA ASN A 116 1.95 -7.22 -9.59
C ASN A 116 3.15 -6.55 -10.24
N VAL A 117 4.36 -7.06 -9.99
CA VAL A 117 5.61 -6.42 -10.45
C VAL A 117 5.78 -6.44 -11.97
N LYS A 118 5.03 -7.28 -12.70
CA LYS A 118 5.10 -7.35 -14.16
C LYS A 118 4.39 -6.18 -14.84
N ASN A 119 3.29 -5.70 -14.26
CA ASN A 119 2.44 -4.65 -14.86
C ASN A 119 2.14 -3.49 -13.91
N ASN A 120 2.76 -3.48 -12.75
CA ASN A 120 2.67 -2.50 -11.70
C ASN A 120 1.31 -2.36 -11.00
N ASN A 121 0.31 -3.16 -11.37
CA ASN A 121 -1.01 -3.06 -10.76
C ASN A 121 -0.98 -3.44 -9.28
N VAL A 122 -1.74 -2.72 -8.48
CA VAL A 122 -2.02 -3.06 -7.08
C VAL A 122 -3.38 -3.76 -7.01
N LEU A 123 -3.43 -4.89 -6.31
CA LEU A 123 -4.61 -5.74 -6.21
C LEU A 123 -5.02 -5.95 -4.73
N ALA A 124 -6.33 -6.04 -4.48
CA ALA A 124 -6.86 -6.53 -3.20
C ALA A 124 -7.02 -8.06 -3.26
N LEU A 125 -6.37 -8.76 -2.34
CA LEU A 125 -6.52 -10.18 -2.07
C LEU A 125 -7.54 -10.35 -0.94
N ASP A 126 -8.61 -11.08 -1.22
CA ASP A 126 -9.43 -11.67 -0.16
C ASP A 126 -8.85 -13.07 0.16
N PRO A 127 -8.31 -13.30 1.38
CA PRO A 127 -7.71 -14.57 1.74
C PRO A 127 -8.68 -15.76 1.65
N GLU A 128 -9.99 -15.54 1.83
CA GLU A 128 -11.00 -16.60 1.75
C GLU A 128 -11.26 -17.03 0.30
N LEU A 129 -11.15 -16.09 -0.65
CA LEU A 129 -11.36 -16.35 -2.08
C LEU A 129 -10.07 -16.72 -2.83
N GLY A 130 -8.92 -16.47 -2.21
CA GLY A 130 -7.59 -16.72 -2.77
C GLY A 130 -7.15 -15.73 -3.86
N TRP A 131 -5.86 -15.74 -4.16
CA TRP A 131 -5.21 -14.73 -5.01
C TRP A 131 -5.69 -14.69 -6.46
N LYS A 132 -6.24 -15.79 -6.99
CA LYS A 132 -6.80 -15.82 -8.35
C LYS A 132 -8.02 -14.92 -8.50
N SER A 133 -8.69 -14.60 -7.38
CA SER A 133 -9.86 -13.73 -7.32
C SER A 133 -9.49 -12.27 -7.04
N ALA A 134 -8.19 -11.97 -6.87
CA ALA A 134 -7.73 -10.64 -6.50
C ALA A 134 -8.19 -9.57 -7.51
N LYS A 135 -8.61 -8.41 -6.99
CA LYS A 135 -9.25 -7.34 -7.76
C LYS A 135 -8.33 -6.16 -7.94
N LEU A 136 -8.39 -5.51 -9.09
CA LEU A 136 -7.55 -4.35 -9.40
C LEU A 136 -8.03 -3.13 -8.60
N ILE A 137 -7.18 -2.65 -7.69
CA ILE A 137 -7.48 -1.50 -6.84
C ILE A 137 -6.66 -0.25 -7.20
N ALA A 138 -5.53 -0.38 -7.92
CA ALA A 138 -4.86 0.76 -8.53
C ALA A 138 -3.96 0.31 -9.69
N LYS A 139 -3.70 1.20 -10.65
CA LYS A 139 -2.81 0.93 -11.80
C LYS A 139 -1.32 0.91 -11.48
N ASP A 140 -0.94 1.56 -10.40
CA ASP A 140 0.44 1.67 -9.93
C ASP A 140 0.48 1.96 -8.43
N PHE A 141 1.65 1.80 -7.83
CA PHE A 141 1.81 1.92 -6.39
C PHE A 141 1.65 3.36 -5.91
N GLU A 142 2.15 4.34 -6.67
CA GLU A 142 1.99 5.75 -6.31
C GLU A 142 0.51 6.15 -6.29
N LYS A 143 -0.27 5.80 -7.33
CA LYS A 143 -1.72 6.04 -7.36
C LYS A 143 -2.42 5.37 -6.19
N TYR A 144 -1.99 4.16 -5.80
CA TYR A 144 -2.54 3.51 -4.62
C TYR A 144 -2.32 4.33 -3.34
N ILE A 145 -1.07 4.74 -3.06
CA ILE A 145 -0.75 5.59 -1.91
C ILE A 145 -1.53 6.90 -1.95
N ARG A 146 -1.64 7.51 -3.14
CA ARG A 146 -2.42 8.73 -3.33
C ARG A 146 -3.90 8.53 -3.05
N GLY A 147 -4.47 7.41 -3.49
CA GLY A 147 -5.87 7.05 -3.25
C GLY A 147 -6.18 6.86 -1.77
N ILE A 148 -5.41 6.01 -1.07
CA ILE A 148 -5.65 5.73 0.35
C ILE A 148 -5.40 6.98 1.22
N GLY A 149 -4.38 7.78 0.91
CA GLY A 149 -4.12 9.05 1.62
C GLY A 149 -5.20 10.10 1.37
N THR A 150 -5.72 10.20 0.14
CA THR A 150 -6.84 11.10 -0.18
C THR A 150 -8.09 10.71 0.59
N ILE A 151 -8.44 9.42 0.66
CA ILE A 151 -9.57 8.96 1.46
C ILE A 151 -9.36 9.27 2.93
N MET A 152 -8.21 8.92 3.49
CA MET A 152 -7.89 9.13 4.90
C MET A 152 -8.13 10.59 5.32
N LEU A 153 -7.63 11.54 4.54
CA LEU A 153 -7.67 12.97 4.88
C LEU A 153 -9.01 13.66 4.56
N ARG A 154 -9.82 13.11 3.64
CA ARG A 154 -11.04 13.78 3.15
C ARG A 154 -12.35 13.13 3.56
N ARG A 155 -12.35 11.87 4.03
CA ARG A 155 -13.57 11.11 4.34
C ARG A 155 -14.47 11.74 5.42
N SER A 156 -13.90 12.59 6.28
CA SER A 156 -14.66 13.30 7.33
C SER A 156 -15.40 14.54 6.83
N ASN A 157 -14.98 15.11 5.69
CA ASN A 157 -15.47 16.40 5.19
C ASN A 157 -16.16 16.29 3.81
N SER A 158 -16.35 15.08 3.30
CA SER A 158 -16.87 14.83 1.95
C SER A 158 -18.01 13.82 1.98
N ASP A 159 -18.84 13.80 0.94
CA ASP A 159 -19.72 12.65 0.69
C ASP A 159 -18.85 11.42 0.40
N LYS A 160 -18.89 10.45 1.32
CA LYS A 160 -18.02 9.25 1.29
C LYS A 160 -18.19 8.45 -0.01
N THR A 161 -19.43 8.34 -0.49
CA THR A 161 -19.75 7.58 -1.71
C THR A 161 -19.17 8.25 -2.94
N ASN A 162 -19.32 9.56 -3.07
CA ASN A 162 -18.76 10.33 -4.19
C ASN A 162 -17.23 10.36 -4.12
N LEU A 163 -16.64 10.57 -2.94
CA LEU A 163 -15.20 10.51 -2.75
C LEU A 163 -14.61 9.17 -3.20
N ALA A 164 -15.23 8.05 -2.79
CA ALA A 164 -14.81 6.71 -3.20
C ALA A 164 -14.89 6.50 -4.72
N LYS A 165 -15.95 6.99 -5.37
CA LYS A 165 -16.12 6.89 -6.83
C LYS A 165 -15.07 7.70 -7.59
N GLU A 166 -14.80 8.93 -7.16
CA GLU A 166 -13.78 9.79 -7.78
C GLU A 166 -12.39 9.18 -7.63
N VAL A 167 -12.04 8.72 -6.43
CA VAL A 167 -10.76 8.03 -6.17
C VAL A 167 -10.63 6.77 -7.01
N LEU A 168 -11.67 5.93 -7.08
CA LEU A 168 -11.69 4.73 -7.91
C LEU A 168 -11.34 5.02 -9.37
N ILE A 169 -11.92 6.09 -9.94
CA ILE A 169 -11.68 6.49 -11.32
C ILE A 169 -10.23 6.95 -11.49
N ASP A 170 -9.77 7.84 -10.62
CA ASP A 170 -8.44 8.44 -10.73
C ASP A 170 -7.29 7.42 -10.53
N VAL A 171 -7.47 6.42 -9.66
CA VAL A 171 -6.48 5.35 -9.45
C VAL A 171 -6.55 4.25 -10.52
N GLY A 172 -7.60 4.25 -11.35
CA GLY A 172 -7.85 3.24 -12.38
C GLY A 172 -8.22 1.85 -11.83
N SER A 173 -8.95 1.83 -10.71
CA SER A 173 -9.50 0.63 -10.08
C SER A 173 -10.73 0.10 -10.83
N ASN A 174 -11.01 -1.20 -10.69
CA ASN A 174 -12.30 -1.78 -11.07
C ASN A 174 -13.08 -2.37 -9.88
N ASP A 175 -12.60 -2.14 -8.65
CA ASP A 175 -13.24 -2.61 -7.43
C ASP A 175 -13.86 -1.44 -6.65
N SER A 176 -15.15 -1.21 -6.87
CA SER A 176 -15.90 -0.20 -6.11
C SER A 176 -16.13 -0.59 -4.66
N ALA A 177 -16.23 -1.88 -4.35
CA ALA A 177 -16.50 -2.34 -3.00
C ALA A 177 -15.33 -2.01 -2.06
N TYR A 178 -14.10 -2.25 -2.53
CA TYR A 178 -12.87 -1.90 -1.82
C TYR A 178 -12.83 -0.40 -1.45
N TRP A 179 -12.96 0.48 -2.44
CA TRP A 179 -12.87 1.93 -2.22
C TRP A 179 -14.03 2.50 -1.40
N LEU A 180 -15.24 1.96 -1.57
CA LEU A 180 -16.38 2.32 -0.73
C LEU A 180 -16.17 1.89 0.72
N ASN A 181 -15.64 0.69 0.97
CA ASN A 181 -15.35 0.23 2.33
C ASN A 181 -14.30 1.14 2.99
N LEU A 182 -13.24 1.48 2.27
CA LEU A 182 -12.17 2.35 2.77
C LEU A 182 -12.67 3.76 3.12
N SER A 183 -13.71 4.25 2.44
CA SER A 183 -14.30 5.58 2.68
C SER A 183 -15.22 5.67 3.90
N LYS A 184 -15.64 4.53 4.48
CA LYS A 184 -16.54 4.48 5.64
C LYS A 184 -15.84 4.99 6.90
#